data_AF-A0A319ENJ0-F1
#
_entry.id   AF-A0A319ENJ0-F1
#
_cell.length_a   1.000
_cell.length_b   1.000
_cell.length_c   1.000
_cell.angle_alpha   90.00
_cell.angle_beta   90.00
_cell.angle_gamma   90.00
#
_symmetry.space_group_name_H-M   'P 1'
#
loop_
_entity.id
_entity.type
_entity.pdbx_description
1 polymer ?
#
loop_
_entity_poly.entity_id
_entity_poly.type
_entity_poly.pdbx_seq_one_letter_code
_entity_poly.pdbx_strand_id
1 'polypeptide(L)'
;MPSPRTIGTTPVPALGFGCMGFGIPSKTPQSEEESLALLTAAADRGLTFWVTSDAYGPSESLLGKWFQQTGRRSDIFLVTKFGIDRSAGKMDLRGDPEYVKQACQASLTNLQTNYIDLYMQHRVDPAIPIEHTVAAMKQLQEEGKIRYLGLSECSERTLRRASKVHPIAAAEMEYSLFAMDIEDPAVGVLAAARELGVKIIAYSPLGRGFLTGAIRGREDFDEGDMRLSHPRFSEENFAANLKLVEALEAIAAEKGCTVGQLALAWLVAQGDGE
;
A
#
# COMPACT_ATOMS: atom_id res chain seq x y z
N MET A 1 10.39 8.19 15.62
CA MET A 1 9.22 7.70 14.86
C MET A 1 8.08 8.68 15.11
N PRO A 2 7.25 9.01 14.09
CA PRO A 2 6.06 9.82 14.31
C PRO A 2 5.09 9.12 15.28
N SER A 3 4.18 9.89 15.89
CA SER A 3 3.14 9.35 16.76
C SER A 3 2.30 8.26 16.04
N PRO A 4 1.87 7.21 16.75
CA PRO A 4 0.96 6.21 16.18
C PRO A 4 -0.32 6.83 15.62
N ARG A 5 -0.90 6.17 14.62
CA ARG A 5 -2.22 6.47 14.02
C ARG A 5 -3.21 5.37 14.40
N THR A 6 -4.47 5.53 14.04
CA THR A 6 -5.49 4.49 14.26
C THR A 6 -6.16 4.08 12.95
N ILE A 7 -6.29 2.76 12.69
CA ILE A 7 -7.17 2.21 11.65
C ILE A 7 -8.32 1.49 12.36
N GLY A 8 -9.55 1.93 12.11
CA GLY A 8 -10.70 1.52 12.92
C GLY A 8 -10.48 1.91 14.37
N THR A 9 -10.31 0.93 15.26
CA THR A 9 -9.94 1.15 16.67
C THR A 9 -8.55 0.65 17.03
N THR A 10 -7.76 0.22 16.04
CA THR A 10 -6.45 -0.40 16.27
C THR A 10 -5.32 0.61 16.04
N PRO A 11 -4.45 0.86 17.03
CA PRO A 11 -3.26 1.67 16.85
C PRO A 11 -2.27 1.02 15.89
N VAL A 12 -1.68 1.81 15.00
CA VAL A 12 -0.65 1.39 14.05
C VAL A 12 0.47 2.43 13.99
N PRO A 13 1.72 2.03 13.71
CA PRO A 13 2.77 2.98 13.37
C PRO A 13 2.36 3.87 12.17
N ALA A 14 2.71 5.16 12.21
CA ALA A 14 2.44 6.06 11.08
C ALA A 14 3.21 5.71 9.80
N LEU A 15 4.32 4.97 9.94
CA LEU A 15 5.10 4.45 8.83
C LEU A 15 4.96 2.93 8.79
N GLY A 16 4.51 2.41 7.64
CA GLY A 16 4.38 0.98 7.40
C GLY A 16 5.56 0.39 6.63
N PHE A 17 5.52 -0.93 6.45
CA PHE A 17 6.45 -1.69 5.64
C PHE A 17 5.70 -2.31 4.45
N GLY A 18 6.06 -1.87 3.24
CA GLY A 18 5.47 -2.37 2.00
C GLY A 18 6.20 -3.61 1.49
N CYS A 19 5.49 -4.71 1.33
CA CYS A 19 6.05 -6.02 0.99
C CYS A 19 6.08 -6.31 -0.53
N MET A 20 5.70 -5.35 -1.37
CA MET A 20 5.72 -5.51 -2.84
C MET A 20 7.11 -5.89 -3.36
N GLY A 21 8.17 -5.38 -2.73
CA GLY A 21 9.56 -5.65 -3.12
C GLY A 21 9.95 -7.13 -3.15
N PHE A 22 9.28 -7.99 -2.36
CA PHE A 22 9.53 -9.44 -2.37
C PHE A 22 9.02 -10.14 -3.65
N GLY A 23 8.12 -9.49 -4.40
CA GLY A 23 7.55 -10.03 -5.64
C GLY A 23 7.99 -9.31 -6.91
N ILE A 24 8.74 -8.21 -6.80
CA ILE A 24 9.26 -7.50 -7.96
C ILE A 24 10.54 -8.20 -8.44
N PRO A 25 10.65 -8.55 -9.74
CA PRO A 25 11.89 -9.04 -10.30
C PRO A 25 13.04 -8.05 -10.08
N SER A 26 14.17 -8.54 -9.60
CA SER A 26 15.38 -7.77 -9.35
C SER A 26 16.58 -8.50 -9.94
N LYS A 27 17.58 -7.76 -10.44
CA LYS A 27 18.87 -8.34 -10.87
C LYS A 27 19.66 -8.93 -9.71
N THR A 28 19.46 -8.42 -8.51
CA THR A 28 20.02 -8.94 -7.27
C THR A 28 18.87 -9.43 -6.38
N PRO A 29 18.27 -10.58 -6.71
CA PRO A 29 17.16 -11.11 -5.92
C PRO A 29 17.65 -11.41 -4.50
N GLN A 30 16.86 -10.99 -3.51
CA GLN A 30 17.13 -11.35 -2.12
C GLN A 30 16.85 -12.83 -1.91
N SER A 31 17.71 -13.51 -1.18
CA SER A 31 17.42 -14.86 -0.71
C SER A 31 16.23 -14.84 0.27
N GLU A 32 15.59 -16.01 0.45
CA GLU A 32 14.54 -16.15 1.45
C GLU A 32 15.05 -15.82 2.86
N GLU A 33 16.27 -16.24 3.21
CA GLU A 33 16.90 -15.97 4.50
C GLU A 33 17.09 -14.46 4.73
N GLU A 34 17.63 -13.73 3.76
CA GLU A 34 17.79 -12.27 3.83
C GLU A 34 16.43 -11.57 3.95
N SER A 35 15.42 -12.07 3.25
CA SER A 35 14.07 -11.51 3.28
C SER A 35 13.40 -11.72 4.65
N LEU A 36 13.57 -12.90 5.25
CA LEU A 36 13.10 -13.19 6.61
C LEU A 36 13.86 -12.36 7.67
N ALA A 37 15.17 -12.19 7.50
CA ALA A 37 15.98 -11.34 8.36
C ALA A 37 15.55 -9.86 8.28
N LEU A 38 15.21 -9.38 7.07
CA LEU A 38 14.67 -8.03 6.86
C LEU A 38 13.32 -7.83 7.57
N LEU A 39 12.41 -8.81 7.47
CA LEU A 39 11.12 -8.77 8.19
C LEU A 39 11.31 -8.70 9.70
N THR A 40 12.22 -9.50 10.26
CA THR A 40 12.59 -9.43 11.69
C THR A 40 13.15 -8.05 12.04
N ALA A 41 14.09 -7.54 11.26
CA ALA A 41 14.71 -6.23 11.49
C ALA A 41 13.70 -5.07 11.41
N ALA A 42 12.68 -5.17 10.55
CA ALA A 42 11.58 -4.21 10.46
C ALA A 42 10.68 -4.28 11.70
N ALA A 43 10.24 -5.48 12.09
CA ALA A 43 9.42 -5.69 13.28
C ALA A 43 10.12 -5.20 14.57
N ASP A 44 11.42 -5.49 14.72
CA ASP A 44 12.22 -5.08 15.88
C ASP A 44 12.39 -3.56 15.99
N ARG A 45 12.25 -2.84 14.86
CA ARG A 45 12.26 -1.37 14.80
C ARG A 45 10.87 -0.75 14.97
N GLY A 46 9.85 -1.56 15.27
CA GLY A 46 8.48 -1.11 15.44
C GLY A 46 7.75 -0.79 14.14
N LEU A 47 8.27 -1.23 12.98
CA LEU A 47 7.52 -1.19 11.72
C LEU A 47 6.57 -2.39 11.70
N THR A 48 5.48 -2.30 12.46
CA THR A 48 4.50 -3.39 12.62
C THR A 48 3.23 -3.20 11.79
N PHE A 49 3.17 -2.20 10.93
CA PHE A 49 2.09 -2.01 9.97
C PHE A 49 2.55 -2.51 8.59
N TRP A 50 2.15 -3.71 8.18
CA TRP A 50 2.64 -4.37 6.97
C TRP A 50 1.59 -4.42 5.88
N VAL A 51 2.01 -4.14 4.64
CA VAL A 51 1.12 -4.13 3.48
C VAL A 51 1.63 -5.08 2.39
N THR A 52 0.83 -6.10 2.07
CA THR A 52 1.08 -7.08 0.99
C THR A 52 -0.13 -7.16 0.05
N SER A 53 -0.12 -8.09 -0.91
CA SER A 53 -1.24 -8.46 -1.78
C SER A 53 -1.02 -9.87 -2.33
N ASP A 54 -2.11 -10.56 -2.64
CA ASP A 54 -2.11 -11.81 -3.42
C ASP A 54 -1.43 -11.67 -4.80
N ALA A 55 -1.34 -10.45 -5.33
CA ALA A 55 -0.69 -10.13 -6.58
C ALA A 55 0.84 -9.97 -6.48
N TYR A 56 1.43 -9.97 -5.28
CA TYR A 56 2.86 -9.69 -5.06
C TYR A 56 3.72 -10.97 -4.99
N GLY A 57 3.51 -11.89 -5.93
CA GLY A 57 4.31 -13.12 -6.04
C GLY A 57 4.40 -13.87 -4.70
N PRO A 58 5.61 -14.18 -4.18
CA PRO A 58 5.78 -14.98 -2.97
C PRO A 58 5.50 -14.21 -1.67
N SER A 59 5.17 -12.91 -1.72
CA SER A 59 5.11 -12.04 -0.55
C SER A 59 4.25 -12.59 0.59
N GLU A 60 3.02 -13.02 0.33
CA GLU A 60 2.15 -13.60 1.38
C GLU A 60 2.74 -14.88 1.97
N SER A 61 3.26 -15.78 1.13
CA SER A 61 3.86 -17.04 1.59
C SER A 61 5.13 -16.81 2.43
N LEU A 62 5.94 -15.82 2.08
CA LEU A 62 7.12 -15.41 2.83
C LEU A 62 6.74 -14.85 4.20
N LEU A 63 5.74 -13.98 4.25
CA LEU A 63 5.19 -13.45 5.51
C LEU A 63 4.63 -14.58 6.37
N GLY A 64 3.91 -15.54 5.76
CA GLY A 64 3.40 -16.72 6.45
C GLY A 64 4.49 -17.57 7.08
N LYS A 65 5.60 -17.82 6.36
CA LYS A 65 6.78 -18.49 6.92
C LYS A 65 7.37 -17.73 8.09
N TRP A 66 7.51 -16.41 7.98
CA TRP A 66 8.00 -15.57 9.08
C TRP A 66 7.10 -15.65 10.31
N PHE A 67 5.77 -15.63 10.14
CA PHE A 67 4.83 -15.80 11.24
C PHE A 67 4.98 -17.15 11.94
N GLN A 68 5.12 -18.25 11.18
CA GLN A 68 5.31 -19.58 11.76
C GLN A 68 6.64 -19.71 12.50
N GLN A 69 7.73 -19.13 11.96
CA GLN A 69 9.05 -19.21 12.58
C GLN A 69 9.16 -18.39 13.87
N THR A 70 8.49 -17.23 13.92
CA THR A 70 8.66 -16.28 15.02
C THR A 70 7.52 -16.30 16.03
N GLY A 71 6.32 -16.77 15.65
CA GLY A 71 5.10 -16.67 16.45
C GLY A 71 4.53 -15.25 16.55
N ARG A 72 5.10 -14.26 15.85
CA ARG A 72 4.80 -12.83 16.02
C ARG A 72 3.67 -12.30 15.14
N ARG A 73 2.76 -13.17 14.68
CA ARG A 73 1.61 -12.73 13.85
C ARG A 73 0.78 -11.66 14.56
N SER A 74 0.56 -11.77 15.86
CA SER A 74 -0.21 -10.80 16.65
C SER A 74 0.46 -9.43 16.80
N ASP A 75 1.78 -9.34 16.58
CA ASP A 75 2.51 -8.08 16.68
C ASP A 75 2.28 -7.20 15.44
N ILE A 76 1.89 -7.80 14.32
CA ILE A 76 1.79 -7.16 13.02
C ILE A 76 0.34 -6.81 12.70
N PHE A 77 0.05 -5.54 12.43
CA PHE A 77 -1.17 -5.15 11.74
C PHE A 77 -1.00 -5.43 10.26
N LEU A 78 -1.66 -6.48 9.77
CA LEU A 78 -1.47 -6.98 8.42
C LEU A 78 -2.58 -6.51 7.46
N VAL A 79 -2.15 -5.81 6.41
CA VAL A 79 -2.97 -5.49 5.25
C VAL A 79 -2.65 -6.45 4.12
N THR A 80 -3.66 -7.11 3.56
CA THR A 80 -3.53 -7.75 2.23
C THR A 80 -4.67 -7.32 1.32
N LYS A 81 -4.48 -7.55 0.02
CA LYS A 81 -5.37 -7.09 -1.04
C LYS A 81 -5.69 -8.21 -2.00
N PHE A 82 -6.86 -8.10 -2.62
CA PHE A 82 -7.36 -9.02 -3.63
C PHE A 82 -7.87 -8.30 -4.89
N GLY A 83 -8.20 -9.07 -5.91
CA GLY A 83 -8.99 -8.61 -7.05
C GLY A 83 -8.20 -8.36 -8.32
N ILE A 84 -6.90 -8.69 -8.33
CA ILE A 84 -6.10 -8.76 -9.55
C ILE A 84 -5.91 -10.23 -9.93
N ASP A 85 -6.64 -10.68 -10.94
CA ASP A 85 -6.53 -12.04 -11.47
C ASP A 85 -5.62 -12.03 -12.72
N ARG A 86 -4.66 -12.95 -12.77
CA ARG A 86 -3.76 -13.16 -13.92
C ARG A 86 -3.81 -14.58 -14.47
N SER A 87 -4.72 -15.42 -13.98
CA SER A 87 -4.82 -16.84 -14.35
C SER A 87 -5.04 -17.06 -15.85
N ALA A 88 -5.71 -16.12 -16.53
CA ALA A 88 -5.94 -16.15 -17.97
C ALA A 88 -4.79 -15.53 -18.81
N GLY A 89 -3.62 -15.25 -18.23
CA GLY A 89 -2.48 -14.64 -18.92
C GLY A 89 -2.62 -13.14 -19.22
N LYS A 90 -3.75 -12.53 -18.85
CA LYS A 90 -3.98 -11.08 -18.85
C LYS A 90 -4.42 -10.62 -17.46
N MET A 91 -4.20 -9.35 -17.15
CA MET A 91 -4.72 -8.76 -15.93
C MET A 91 -6.22 -8.56 -16.07
N ASP A 92 -6.99 -9.17 -15.17
CA ASP A 92 -8.42 -8.96 -15.00
C ASP A 92 -8.71 -8.44 -13.59
N LEU A 93 -9.77 -7.64 -13.46
CA LEU A 93 -10.20 -7.07 -12.18
C LEU A 93 -11.43 -7.82 -11.69
N ARG A 94 -11.35 -8.38 -10.49
CA ARG A 94 -12.38 -9.28 -9.95
C ARG A 94 -12.89 -8.77 -8.60
N GLY A 95 -14.08 -8.18 -8.62
CA GLY A 95 -14.80 -7.72 -7.43
C GLY A 95 -16.01 -8.59 -7.07
N ASP A 96 -16.28 -9.66 -7.81
CA ASP A 96 -17.45 -10.49 -7.58
C ASP A 96 -17.39 -11.22 -6.22
N PRO A 97 -18.55 -11.43 -5.55
CA PRO A 97 -18.59 -12.01 -4.21
C PRO A 97 -17.91 -13.37 -4.04
N GLU A 98 -17.95 -14.22 -5.07
CA GLU A 98 -17.31 -15.54 -5.05
C GLU A 98 -15.79 -15.40 -5.01
N TYR A 99 -15.24 -14.58 -5.91
CA TYR A 99 -13.80 -14.32 -5.96
C TYR A 99 -13.28 -13.67 -4.68
N VAL A 100 -14.02 -12.71 -4.09
CA VAL A 100 -13.66 -12.06 -2.82
C VAL A 100 -13.38 -13.10 -1.72
N LYS A 101 -14.26 -14.10 -1.59
CA LYS A 101 -14.15 -15.17 -0.60
C LYS A 101 -13.04 -16.17 -0.95
N GLN A 102 -12.92 -16.54 -2.21
CA GLN A 102 -11.87 -17.43 -2.70
C GLN A 102 -10.47 -16.82 -2.43
N ALA A 103 -10.27 -15.56 -2.80
CA ALA A 103 -9.01 -14.86 -2.61
C ALA A 103 -8.67 -14.69 -1.12
N CYS A 104 -9.67 -14.42 -0.26
CA CYS A 104 -9.45 -14.32 1.17
C CYS A 104 -8.99 -15.65 1.75
N GLN A 105 -9.61 -16.77 1.34
CA GLN A 105 -9.22 -18.10 1.80
C GLN A 105 -7.80 -18.46 1.33
N ALA A 106 -7.46 -18.14 0.09
CA ALA A 106 -6.11 -18.34 -0.44
C ALA A 106 -5.07 -17.52 0.34
N SER A 107 -5.36 -16.24 0.60
CA SER A 107 -4.50 -15.35 1.37
C SER A 107 -4.24 -15.89 2.77
N LEU A 108 -5.29 -16.31 3.49
CA LEU A 108 -5.17 -16.90 4.83
C LEU A 108 -4.30 -18.17 4.84
N THR A 109 -4.44 -19.02 3.83
CA THR A 109 -3.61 -20.22 3.66
C THR A 109 -2.15 -19.84 3.42
N ASN A 110 -1.86 -18.92 2.49
CA ASN A 110 -0.49 -18.48 2.17
C ASN A 110 0.18 -17.82 3.37
N LEU A 111 -0.56 -16.94 4.05
CA LEU A 111 -0.13 -16.22 5.25
C LEU A 111 -0.09 -17.14 6.49
N GLN A 112 -0.57 -18.39 6.39
CA GLN A 112 -0.59 -19.36 7.49
C GLN A 112 -1.18 -18.77 8.77
N THR A 113 -2.31 -18.08 8.64
CA THR A 113 -3.03 -17.40 9.72
C THR A 113 -4.54 -17.55 9.53
N ASN A 114 -5.31 -17.37 10.59
CA ASN A 114 -6.76 -17.45 10.58
C ASN A 114 -7.45 -16.08 10.51
N TYR A 115 -6.70 -14.97 10.54
CA TYR A 115 -7.27 -13.63 10.39
C TYR A 115 -6.35 -12.64 9.66
N ILE A 116 -6.96 -11.69 8.96
CA ILE A 116 -6.32 -10.52 8.35
C ILE A 116 -6.83 -9.26 9.09
N ASP A 117 -5.94 -8.31 9.38
CA ASP A 117 -6.37 -7.09 10.09
C ASP A 117 -7.16 -6.18 9.14
N LEU A 118 -6.66 -5.93 7.94
CA LEU A 118 -7.33 -5.11 6.94
C LEU A 118 -7.28 -5.77 5.58
N TYR A 119 -8.45 -6.04 5.01
CA TYR A 119 -8.58 -6.67 3.70
C TYR A 119 -9.12 -5.67 2.69
N MET A 120 -8.45 -5.54 1.55
CA MET A 120 -8.76 -4.50 0.56
C MET A 120 -9.00 -5.03 -0.84
N GLN A 121 -9.95 -4.42 -1.56
CA GLN A 121 -9.97 -4.56 -3.01
C GLN A 121 -8.81 -3.73 -3.60
N HIS A 122 -7.90 -4.38 -4.32
CA HIS A 122 -6.65 -3.79 -4.84
C HIS A 122 -6.92 -2.77 -5.96
N ARG A 123 -7.88 -3.07 -6.84
CA ARG A 123 -8.40 -2.15 -7.85
C ARG A 123 -9.90 -2.36 -7.97
N VAL A 124 -10.65 -1.28 -8.06
CA VAL A 124 -12.10 -1.34 -8.20
C VAL A 124 -12.44 -2.02 -9.52
N ASP A 125 -13.16 -3.12 -9.45
CA ASP A 125 -13.76 -3.79 -10.60
C ASP A 125 -14.90 -2.91 -11.17
N PRO A 126 -14.80 -2.42 -12.41
CA PRO A 126 -15.82 -1.57 -13.00
C PRO A 126 -17.08 -2.33 -13.43
N ALA A 127 -17.01 -3.65 -13.60
CA ALA A 127 -18.11 -4.49 -14.03
C ALA A 127 -19.03 -4.90 -12.86
N ILE A 128 -18.53 -4.85 -11.63
CA ILE A 128 -19.27 -5.25 -10.43
C ILE A 128 -19.64 -4.03 -9.59
N PRO A 129 -20.94 -3.83 -9.24
CA PRO A 129 -21.32 -2.80 -8.28
C PRO A 129 -20.58 -2.99 -6.96
N ILE A 130 -19.94 -1.93 -6.46
CA ILE A 130 -19.12 -1.96 -5.23
C ILE A 130 -19.87 -2.52 -4.02
N GLU A 131 -21.19 -2.36 -3.97
CA GLU A 131 -22.03 -2.87 -2.90
C GLU A 131 -21.97 -4.40 -2.80
N HIS A 132 -21.85 -5.11 -3.92
CA HIS A 132 -21.74 -6.57 -3.93
C HIS A 132 -20.38 -7.01 -3.36
N THR A 133 -19.30 -6.34 -3.75
CA THR A 133 -17.94 -6.57 -3.24
C THR A 133 -17.90 -6.34 -1.72
N VAL A 134 -18.41 -5.20 -1.26
CA VAL A 134 -18.37 -4.81 0.16
C VAL A 134 -19.29 -5.71 1.00
N ALA A 135 -20.43 -6.15 0.48
CA ALA A 135 -21.28 -7.12 1.16
C ALA A 135 -20.56 -8.47 1.36
N ALA A 136 -19.78 -8.93 0.38
CA ALA A 136 -18.98 -10.15 0.50
C ALA A 136 -17.85 -9.98 1.53
N MET A 137 -17.16 -8.84 1.53
CA MET A 137 -16.14 -8.51 2.54
C MET A 137 -16.75 -8.43 3.95
N LYS A 138 -17.95 -7.85 4.09
CA LYS A 138 -18.68 -7.80 5.36
C LYS A 138 -18.97 -9.21 5.90
N GLN A 139 -19.38 -10.15 5.04
CA GLN A 139 -19.57 -11.54 5.45
C GLN A 139 -18.28 -12.17 5.97
N LEU A 140 -17.13 -11.90 5.33
CA LEU A 140 -15.82 -12.37 5.83
C LEU A 140 -15.47 -11.78 7.20
N GLN A 141 -15.88 -10.55 7.47
CA GLN A 141 -15.70 -9.92 8.79
C GLN A 141 -16.59 -10.58 9.84
N GLU A 142 -17.86 -10.85 9.52
CA GLU A 142 -18.80 -11.57 10.38
C GLU A 142 -18.33 -13.02 10.67
N GLU A 143 -17.65 -13.65 9.71
CA GLU A 143 -16.97 -14.95 9.88
C GLU A 143 -15.68 -14.86 10.72
N GLY A 144 -15.22 -13.66 11.09
CA GLY A 144 -14.00 -13.44 11.87
C GLY A 144 -12.70 -13.59 11.08
N LYS A 145 -12.78 -13.72 9.75
CA LYS A 145 -11.61 -13.89 8.86
C LYS A 145 -10.86 -12.58 8.61
N ILE A 146 -11.57 -11.46 8.65
CA ILE A 146 -10.99 -10.12 8.49
C ILE A 146 -11.50 -9.21 9.62
N ARG A 147 -10.70 -8.22 10.06
CA ARG A 147 -11.15 -7.26 11.08
C ARG A 147 -11.72 -5.99 10.46
N TYR A 148 -11.08 -5.47 9.42
CA TYR A 148 -11.45 -4.23 8.75
C TYR A 148 -11.50 -4.39 7.23
N LEU A 149 -12.30 -3.54 6.60
CA LEU A 149 -12.44 -3.44 5.15
C LEU A 149 -11.72 -2.19 4.64
N GLY A 150 -11.09 -2.30 3.48
CA GLY A 150 -10.51 -1.15 2.79
C GLY A 150 -10.66 -1.23 1.28
N LEU A 151 -10.28 -0.16 0.60
CA LEU A 151 -10.25 -0.07 -0.86
C LEU A 151 -8.90 0.53 -1.29
N SER A 152 -8.42 0.21 -2.49
CA SER A 152 -7.23 0.84 -3.06
C SER A 152 -7.58 1.46 -4.42
N GLU A 153 -7.09 2.67 -4.67
CA GLU A 153 -7.32 3.44 -5.91
C GLU A 153 -8.81 3.55 -6.28
N CYS A 154 -9.64 3.92 -5.30
CA CYS A 154 -11.08 4.12 -5.50
C CYS A 154 -11.42 5.60 -5.73
N SER A 155 -12.48 5.86 -6.49
CA SER A 155 -13.01 7.22 -6.64
C SER A 155 -13.82 7.65 -5.42
N GLU A 156 -14.03 8.96 -5.27
CA GLU A 156 -14.91 9.54 -4.25
C GLU A 156 -16.30 8.85 -4.25
N ARG A 157 -16.90 8.72 -5.43
CA ARG A 157 -18.22 8.11 -5.61
C ARG A 157 -18.23 6.66 -5.13
N THR A 158 -17.18 5.89 -5.45
CA THR A 158 -17.06 4.50 -5.01
C THR A 158 -16.91 4.41 -3.50
N LEU A 159 -16.04 5.25 -2.91
CA LEU A 159 -15.80 5.26 -1.46
C LEU A 159 -17.08 5.58 -0.66
N ARG A 160 -17.86 6.57 -1.11
CA ARG A 160 -19.15 6.93 -0.48
C ARG A 160 -20.18 5.81 -0.59
N ARG A 161 -20.26 5.13 -1.74
CA ARG A 161 -21.18 4.00 -1.94
C ARG A 161 -20.80 2.80 -1.07
N ALA A 162 -19.52 2.45 -1.03
CA ALA A 162 -18.99 1.38 -0.19
C ALA A 162 -19.32 1.63 1.30
N SER A 163 -19.06 2.85 1.77
CA SER A 163 -19.28 3.24 3.18
C SER A 163 -20.75 3.19 3.61
N LYS A 164 -21.71 3.27 2.67
CA LYS A 164 -23.14 3.08 2.97
C LYS A 164 -23.52 1.62 3.23
N VAL A 165 -22.73 0.67 2.73
CA VAL A 165 -22.97 -0.78 2.93
C VAL A 165 -22.33 -1.26 4.23
N HIS A 166 -21.08 -0.88 4.45
CA HIS A 166 -20.33 -1.20 5.66
C HIS A 166 -19.19 -0.19 5.86
N PRO A 167 -18.80 0.14 7.11
CA PRO A 167 -17.66 1.03 7.37
C PRO A 167 -16.38 0.59 6.64
N ILE A 168 -15.79 1.52 5.89
CA ILE A 168 -14.49 1.36 5.26
C ILE A 168 -13.45 2.00 6.16
N ALA A 169 -12.49 1.22 6.66
CA ALA A 169 -11.53 1.71 7.64
C ALA A 169 -10.40 2.53 6.98
N ALA A 170 -10.01 2.17 5.76
CA ALA A 170 -8.98 2.88 5.03
C ALA A 170 -9.13 2.79 3.51
N ALA A 171 -8.63 3.82 2.82
CA ALA A 171 -8.41 3.83 1.39
C ALA A 171 -6.91 3.99 1.11
N GLU A 172 -6.34 3.11 0.28
CA GLU A 172 -4.95 3.21 -0.15
C GLU A 172 -4.86 3.98 -1.48
N MET A 173 -4.07 5.05 -1.52
CA MET A 173 -3.94 5.95 -2.69
C MET A 173 -2.46 6.28 -2.95
N GLU A 174 -2.07 6.55 -4.21
CA GLU A 174 -0.78 7.20 -4.49
C GLU A 174 -0.79 8.60 -3.88
N TYR A 175 0.12 8.87 -2.95
CA TYR A 175 0.23 10.20 -2.35
C TYR A 175 1.67 10.53 -1.97
N SER A 176 2.20 11.59 -2.59
CA SER A 176 3.56 12.09 -2.39
C SER A 176 3.68 13.52 -2.91
N LEU A 177 4.84 14.15 -2.74
CA LEU A 177 5.15 15.44 -3.38
C LEU A 177 5.05 15.41 -4.92
N PHE A 178 5.04 14.23 -5.55
CA PHE A 178 4.85 14.05 -6.99
C PHE A 178 3.43 13.66 -7.41
N ALA A 179 2.54 13.39 -6.46
CA ALA A 179 1.19 12.92 -6.72
C ALA A 179 0.30 13.43 -5.59
N MET A 180 -0.31 14.60 -5.79
CA MET A 180 -1.19 15.26 -4.81
C MET A 180 -2.64 15.33 -5.32
N ASP A 181 -2.95 14.61 -6.40
CA ASP A 181 -4.23 14.65 -7.12
C ASP A 181 -5.44 14.39 -6.20
N ILE A 182 -5.26 13.56 -5.16
CA ILE A 182 -6.34 13.27 -4.19
C ILE A 182 -6.77 14.50 -3.37
N GLU A 183 -5.94 15.53 -3.30
CA GLU A 183 -6.25 16.82 -2.65
C GLU A 183 -7.14 17.71 -3.53
N ASP A 184 -7.16 17.50 -4.84
CA ASP A 184 -7.94 18.31 -5.77
C ASP A 184 -9.44 18.14 -5.48
N PRO A 185 -10.19 19.24 -5.24
CA PRO A 185 -11.64 19.18 -5.06
C PRO A 185 -12.39 18.50 -6.22
N ALA A 186 -11.85 18.49 -7.44
CA ALA A 186 -12.44 17.79 -8.58
C ALA A 186 -12.28 16.26 -8.50
N VAL A 187 -11.25 15.77 -7.81
CA VAL A 187 -11.05 14.33 -7.53
C VAL A 187 -11.81 13.93 -6.26
N GLY A 188 -11.78 14.77 -5.23
CA GLY A 188 -12.65 14.70 -4.04
C GLY A 188 -12.37 13.56 -3.06
N VAL A 189 -11.41 12.67 -3.35
CA VAL A 189 -11.17 11.45 -2.54
C VAL A 189 -10.70 11.79 -1.13
N LEU A 190 -9.74 12.70 -0.95
CA LEU A 190 -9.24 13.06 0.38
C LEU A 190 -10.33 13.73 1.24
N ALA A 191 -11.12 14.61 0.63
CA ALA A 191 -12.24 15.28 1.31
C ALA A 191 -13.31 14.28 1.76
N ALA A 192 -13.71 13.35 0.90
CA ALA A 192 -14.65 12.31 1.28
C ALA A 192 -14.08 11.35 2.32
N ALA A 193 -12.80 11.01 2.24
CA ALA A 193 -12.15 10.17 3.25
C ALA A 193 -12.22 10.82 4.65
N ARG A 194 -11.91 12.13 4.74
CA ARG A 194 -12.05 12.90 5.98
C ARG A 194 -13.49 12.92 6.49
N GLU A 195 -14.46 13.23 5.63
CA GLU A 195 -15.89 13.28 5.99
C GLU A 195 -16.41 11.93 6.52
N LEU A 196 -15.97 10.82 5.91
CA LEU A 196 -16.42 9.46 6.24
C LEU A 196 -15.62 8.83 7.39
N GLY A 197 -14.55 9.48 7.86
CA GLY A 197 -13.63 8.90 8.85
C GLY A 197 -12.73 7.79 8.30
N VAL A 198 -12.57 7.71 6.98
CA VAL A 198 -11.71 6.74 6.28
C VAL A 198 -10.27 7.23 6.32
N LYS A 199 -9.33 6.39 6.76
CA LYS A 199 -7.90 6.74 6.78
C LYS A 199 -7.27 6.60 5.40
N ILE A 200 -6.35 7.48 5.05
CA ILE A 200 -5.54 7.35 3.83
C ILE A 200 -4.26 6.59 4.14
N ILE A 201 -4.03 5.49 3.42
CA ILE A 201 -2.75 4.80 3.37
C ILE A 201 -2.05 5.24 2.09
N ALA A 202 -0.97 6.00 2.22
CA ALA A 202 -0.24 6.51 1.06
C ALA A 202 0.75 5.46 0.54
N TYR A 203 0.56 4.99 -0.69
CA TYR A 203 1.58 4.18 -1.38
C TYR A 203 2.51 5.06 -2.23
N SER A 204 3.71 4.53 -2.52
CA SER A 204 4.78 5.23 -3.24
C SER A 204 5.12 6.63 -2.69
N PRO A 205 5.20 6.82 -1.35
CA PRO A 205 5.43 8.15 -0.76
C PRO A 205 6.80 8.74 -1.16
N LEU A 206 7.73 7.89 -1.58
CA LEU A 206 9.06 8.28 -2.09
C LEU A 206 9.11 8.43 -3.62
N GLY A 207 7.95 8.59 -4.29
CA GLY A 207 7.89 8.82 -5.74
C GLY A 207 8.52 7.69 -6.56
N ARG A 208 8.30 6.43 -6.16
CA ARG A 208 8.91 5.23 -6.78
C ARG A 208 10.45 5.25 -6.76
N GLY A 209 11.02 5.86 -5.72
CA GLY A 209 12.46 6.00 -5.50
C GLY A 209 13.00 7.38 -5.87
N PHE A 210 12.27 8.19 -6.65
CA PHE A 210 12.80 9.46 -7.13
C PHE A 210 13.02 10.47 -6.00
N LEU A 211 12.13 10.48 -4.99
CA LEU A 211 12.24 11.35 -3.79
C LEU A 211 13.21 10.79 -2.74
N THR A 212 14.17 9.95 -3.13
CA THR A 212 15.28 9.52 -2.27
C THR A 212 16.56 10.33 -2.51
N GLY A 213 16.67 10.98 -3.67
CA GLY A 213 17.91 11.58 -4.17
C GLY A 213 18.87 10.59 -4.83
N ALA A 214 18.59 9.28 -4.80
CA ALA A 214 19.49 8.25 -5.33
C ALA A 214 19.43 8.09 -6.87
N ILE A 215 18.35 8.55 -7.50
CA ILE A 215 18.14 8.47 -8.95
C ILE A 215 18.50 9.84 -9.55
N ARG A 216 19.56 9.88 -10.34
CA ARG A 216 20.12 11.07 -10.99
C ARG A 216 19.99 11.04 -12.52
N GLY A 217 19.80 9.86 -13.10
CA GLY A 217 19.61 9.68 -14.54
C GLY A 217 18.71 8.50 -14.89
N ARG A 218 18.32 8.40 -16.17
CA ARG A 218 17.58 7.22 -16.67
C ARG A 218 18.48 5.99 -16.74
N GLU A 219 19.79 6.20 -16.84
CA GLU A 219 20.85 5.21 -16.81
C GLU A 219 21.04 4.53 -15.44
N ASP A 220 20.48 5.10 -14.37
CA ASP A 220 20.47 4.47 -13.04
C ASP A 220 19.46 3.32 -12.94
N PHE A 221 18.57 3.19 -13.94
CA PHE A 221 17.63 2.08 -14.02
C PHE A 221 18.24 0.89 -14.74
N ASP A 222 17.87 -0.28 -14.24
CA ASP A 222 18.14 -1.52 -14.91
C ASP A 222 17.39 -1.63 -16.25
N GLU A 223 18.00 -2.29 -17.22
CA GLU A 223 17.30 -2.73 -18.43
C GLU A 223 16.02 -3.51 -18.05
N GLY A 224 14.88 -3.08 -18.60
CA GLY A 224 13.57 -3.67 -18.31
C GLY A 224 12.88 -3.16 -17.03
N ASP A 225 13.48 -2.21 -16.30
CA ASP A 225 12.81 -1.58 -15.15
C ASP A 225 11.50 -0.91 -15.59
N MET A 226 10.40 -1.29 -14.94
CA MET A 226 9.05 -0.80 -15.26
C MET A 226 8.92 0.72 -15.09
N ARG A 227 9.80 1.38 -14.35
CA ARG A 227 9.79 2.84 -14.21
C ARG A 227 10.16 3.54 -15.51
N LEU A 228 10.94 2.91 -16.39
CA LEU A 228 11.33 3.50 -17.69
C LEU A 228 10.14 3.78 -18.62
N SER A 229 9.02 3.07 -18.44
CA SER A 229 7.76 3.29 -19.18
C SER A 229 6.80 4.26 -18.49
N HIS A 230 7.11 4.71 -17.27
CA HIS A 230 6.26 5.60 -16.51
C HIS A 230 6.54 7.07 -16.91
N PRO A 231 5.52 7.90 -17.22
CA PRO A 231 5.71 9.27 -17.74
C PRO A 231 6.64 10.16 -16.90
N ARG A 232 6.57 10.03 -15.56
CA ARG A 232 7.47 10.71 -14.61
C ARG A 232 8.97 10.53 -14.90
N PHE A 233 9.36 9.38 -15.46
CA PHE A 233 10.74 9.05 -15.75
C PHE A 233 11.08 9.13 -17.23
N SER A 234 10.15 9.58 -18.10
CA SER A 234 10.38 9.70 -19.55
C SER A 234 11.52 10.65 -19.87
N GLU A 235 12.15 10.53 -21.05
CA GLU A 235 13.24 11.41 -21.47
C GLU A 235 12.85 12.89 -21.42
N GLU A 236 11.61 13.19 -21.80
CA GLU A 236 11.07 14.54 -21.83
C GLU A 236 10.88 15.13 -20.43
N ASN A 237 10.46 14.30 -19.47
CA ASN A 237 10.06 14.75 -18.13
C ASN A 237 11.17 14.64 -17.08
N PHE A 238 12.14 13.74 -17.27
CA PHE A 238 13.11 13.38 -16.23
C PHE A 238 13.89 14.60 -15.73
N ALA A 239 14.46 15.39 -16.64
CA ALA A 239 15.27 16.56 -16.28
C ALA A 239 14.46 17.64 -15.54
N ALA A 240 13.18 17.82 -15.90
CA ALA A 240 12.31 18.76 -15.20
C ALA A 240 11.97 18.26 -13.79
N ASN A 241 11.70 16.96 -13.64
CA ASN A 241 11.38 16.35 -12.35
C ASN A 241 12.59 16.29 -11.42
N LEU A 242 13.80 16.11 -11.95
CA LEU A 242 15.03 16.11 -11.15
C LEU A 242 15.27 17.46 -10.45
N LYS A 243 14.93 18.59 -11.10
CA LYS A 243 15.04 19.93 -10.48
C LYS A 243 14.19 20.05 -9.21
N LEU A 244 13.06 19.35 -9.14
CA LEU A 244 12.23 19.32 -7.93
C LEU A 244 12.94 18.55 -6.80
N VAL A 245 13.63 17.46 -7.13
CA VAL A 245 14.44 16.72 -6.16
C VAL A 245 15.61 17.57 -5.66
N GLU A 246 16.30 18.29 -6.55
CA GLU A 246 17.40 19.21 -6.19
C GLU A 246 16.93 20.33 -5.25
N ALA A 247 15.74 20.89 -5.49
CA ALA A 247 15.14 21.87 -4.58
C ALA A 247 14.85 21.28 -3.19
N LEU A 248 14.38 20.03 -3.14
CA LEU A 248 14.16 19.32 -1.87
C LEU A 248 15.47 18.97 -1.16
N GLU A 249 16.55 18.69 -1.89
CA GLU A 249 17.90 18.47 -1.34
C GLU A 249 18.39 19.69 -0.56
N ALA A 250 18.20 20.89 -1.09
CA ALA A 250 18.58 22.13 -0.41
C ALA A 250 17.83 22.28 0.93
N ILE A 251 16.52 22.01 0.96
CA ILE A 251 15.70 22.06 2.18
C ILE A 251 16.11 20.97 3.17
N ALA A 252 16.38 19.75 2.68
CA ALA A 252 16.79 18.62 3.50
C ALA A 252 18.16 18.89 4.15
N ALA A 253 19.09 19.50 3.42
CA ALA A 253 20.40 19.91 3.93
C ALA A 253 20.29 20.96 5.05
N GLU A 254 19.46 21.99 4.88
CA GLU A 254 19.19 22.99 5.92
C GLU A 254 18.63 22.35 7.21
N LYS A 255 17.79 21.30 7.05
CA LYS A 255 17.18 20.57 8.17
C LYS A 255 18.01 19.41 8.70
N GLY A 256 19.17 19.10 8.11
CA GLY A 256 20.03 18.00 8.52
C GLY A 256 19.41 16.61 8.34
N CYS A 257 18.58 16.40 7.31
CA CYS A 257 17.95 15.12 7.00
C CYS A 257 18.14 14.72 5.53
N THR A 258 17.75 13.50 5.16
CA THR A 258 17.72 13.07 3.75
C THR A 258 16.46 13.55 3.04
N VAL A 259 16.48 13.62 1.70
CA VAL A 259 15.28 13.95 0.90
C VAL A 259 14.14 12.97 1.19
N GLY A 260 14.45 11.67 1.34
CA GLY A 260 13.45 10.67 1.69
C GLY A 260 12.83 10.91 3.07
N GLN A 261 13.64 11.28 4.07
CA GLN A 261 13.13 11.66 5.39
C GLN A 261 12.26 12.92 5.32
N LEU A 262 12.67 13.94 4.56
CA LEU A 262 11.90 15.16 4.35
C LEU A 262 10.55 14.87 3.69
N ALA A 263 10.53 14.06 2.62
CA ALA A 263 9.31 13.68 1.90
C ALA A 263 8.33 12.91 2.79
N LEU A 264 8.83 11.95 3.59
CA LEU A 264 8.00 11.20 4.54
C LEU A 264 7.48 12.10 5.67
N ALA A 265 8.31 13.01 6.18
CA ALA A 265 7.89 13.96 7.21
C ALA A 265 6.79 14.91 6.70
N TRP A 266 6.93 15.41 5.47
CA TRP A 266 5.91 16.22 4.81
C TRP A 266 4.59 15.45 4.69
N LEU A 267 4.64 14.21 4.24
CA LEU A 267 3.44 13.39 4.03
C LEU A 267 2.72 13.08 5.35
N VAL A 268 3.47 12.71 6.39
CA VAL A 268 2.91 12.45 7.73
C VAL A 268 2.24 13.71 8.31
N ALA A 269 2.70 14.90 7.94
CA ALA A 269 2.12 16.17 8.37
C ALA A 269 0.81 16.55 7.66
N GLN A 270 0.40 15.83 6.59
CA GLN A 270 -0.85 16.12 5.86
C GLN A 270 -2.12 15.61 6.57
N GLY A 271 -1.96 14.76 7.60
CA GLY A 271 -3.05 14.26 8.43
C GLY A 271 -3.15 14.98 9.77
N ASP A 272 -4.36 15.12 10.29
CA ASP A 272 -4.71 15.96 11.47
C ASP A 272 -4.21 15.44 12.83
N GLY A 273 -3.30 14.47 12.87
CA GLY A 273 -2.82 13.89 14.13
C GLY A 273 -3.54 12.61 14.59
N GLU A 274 -4.69 12.28 14.01
CA GLU A 274 -5.61 11.21 14.48
C GLU A 274 -5.75 10.00 13.54
#